data_AF-A0A2V8X1Z0-F1
#
_entry.id   AF-A0A2V8X1Z0-F1
#
_cell.length_a   1.000
_cell.length_b   1.000
_cell.length_c   1.000
_cell.angle_alpha   90.00
_cell.angle_beta   90.00
_cell.angle_gamma   90.00
#
_symmetry.space_group_name_H-M   'P 1'
#
loop_
_entity.id
_entity.type
_entity.pdbx_description
1 polymer ?
#
loop_
_entity_poly.entity_id
_entity_poly.type
_entity_poly.pdbx_seq_one_letter_code
_entity_poly.pdbx_strand_id
1 'polypeptide(L)'
;MLVGSSEAESLRKIQVKTKRTPPWYVKQASFKGKSLNQVTVYVLIGPENGNKPVRFFIAENRLLAKHVHRPSRWKKNALMPVKAVEKYEGRWDALLK
;
A
#
# COMPACT_ATOMS: atom_id res chain seq x y z
N MET A 1 -2.95 12.66 1.03
CA MET A 1 -4.18 12.73 1.83
C MET A 1 -3.78 12.69 3.30
N LEU A 2 -4.46 13.45 4.14
CA LEU A 2 -4.32 13.42 5.59
C LEU A 2 -5.55 12.70 6.16
N VAL A 3 -5.37 11.85 7.17
CA VAL A 3 -6.44 11.11 7.86
C VAL A 3 -6.19 11.20 9.36
N GLY A 4 -7.24 11.42 10.13
CA GLY A 4 -7.22 11.39 11.59
C GLY A 4 -8.58 10.92 12.11
N SER A 5 -8.60 10.41 13.34
CA SER A 5 -9.85 10.22 14.07
C SER A 5 -10.29 11.55 14.68
N SER A 6 -11.56 11.67 15.07
CA SER A 6 -12.05 12.84 15.83
C SER A 6 -11.35 13.03 17.18
N GLU A 7 -10.73 11.97 17.70
CA GLU A 7 -10.02 11.91 18.97
C GLU A 7 -8.50 12.08 18.79
N ALA A 8 -8.00 12.12 17.55
CA ALA A 8 -6.58 12.18 17.28
C ALA A 8 -6.04 13.62 17.36
N GLU A 9 -5.00 13.83 18.18
CA GLU A 9 -4.32 15.12 18.31
C GLU A 9 -3.57 15.56 17.03
N SER A 10 -3.32 14.63 16.11
CA SER A 10 -2.59 14.93 14.86
C SER A 10 -3.12 14.15 13.67
N LEU A 11 -2.95 14.73 12.48
CA LEU A 11 -3.32 14.11 11.22
C LEU A 11 -2.16 13.27 10.66
N ARG A 12 -2.48 12.06 10.20
CA ARG A 12 -1.53 11.16 9.57
C ARG A 12 -1.56 11.28 8.05
N LYS A 13 -0.39 11.43 7.44
CA LYS A 13 -0.26 11.38 5.98
C LYS A 13 -0.34 9.95 5.48
N ILE A 14 -1.31 9.69 4.60
CA ILE A 14 -1.50 8.39 3.96
C ILE A 14 -1.38 8.49 2.44
N GLN A 15 -1.01 7.36 1.83
CA GLN A 15 -1.04 7.19 0.39
C GLN A 15 -2.14 6.18 0.01
N VAL A 16 -2.88 6.47 -1.07
CA VAL A 16 -3.83 5.52 -1.66
C VAL A 16 -3.29 5.08 -3.02
N LYS A 17 -3.30 3.78 -3.28
CA LYS A 17 -2.88 3.20 -4.57
C LYS A 17 -3.90 2.20 -5.07
N THR A 18 -4.55 2.53 -6.17
CA THR A 18 -5.48 1.63 -6.85
C THR A 18 -4.72 0.64 -7.74
N LYS A 19 -5.11 -0.63 -7.71
CA LYS A 19 -4.48 -1.74 -8.42
C LYS A 19 -5.55 -2.64 -9.04
N ARG A 20 -5.28 -3.12 -10.25
CA ARG A 20 -6.18 -4.04 -10.98
C ARG A 20 -5.67 -5.46 -11.01
N THR A 21 -4.41 -5.64 -11.40
CA THR A 21 -3.87 -6.98 -11.70
C THR A 21 -2.47 -7.16 -11.08
N PRO A 22 -2.17 -8.33 -10.49
CA PRO A 22 -0.81 -8.68 -10.09
C PRO A 22 0.10 -8.95 -11.31
N PRO A 23 1.44 -8.83 -11.16
CA PRO A 23 2.15 -8.25 -10.02
C PRO A 23 1.99 -6.73 -9.97
N TRP A 24 2.06 -6.14 -8.77
CA TRP A 24 1.87 -4.70 -8.63
C TRP A 24 3.16 -3.93 -8.88
N TYR A 25 3.12 -3.06 -9.88
CA TYR A 25 4.18 -2.10 -10.16
C TYR A 25 4.21 -1.00 -9.08
N VAL A 26 5.36 -0.83 -8.45
CA VAL A 26 5.55 0.15 -7.37
C VAL A 26 6.82 0.98 -7.59
N LYS A 27 6.90 2.14 -6.92
CA LYS A 27 8.11 2.97 -6.91
C LYS A 27 8.99 2.54 -5.74
N GLN A 28 10.28 2.33 -5.99
CA GLN A 28 11.24 2.00 -4.93
C GLN A 28 11.32 3.08 -3.85
N ALA A 29 11.14 4.35 -4.24
CA ALA A 29 11.15 5.47 -3.30
C ALA A 29 10.06 5.35 -2.22
N SER A 30 8.94 4.66 -2.49
CA SER A 30 7.92 4.41 -1.48
C SER A 30 8.41 3.51 -0.34
N PHE A 31 9.51 2.77 -0.52
CA PHE A 31 10.03 1.80 0.45
C PHE A 31 11.45 2.16 0.92
N LYS A 32 11.78 3.44 0.95
CA LYS A 32 13.08 3.96 1.42
C LYS A 32 12.91 5.25 2.22
N GLY A 33 13.87 5.52 3.10
CA GLY A 33 13.95 6.77 3.87
C GLY A 33 12.65 7.11 4.62
N LYS A 34 12.24 8.39 4.58
CA LYS A 34 11.03 8.89 5.26
C LYS A 34 9.73 8.18 4.83
N SER A 35 9.68 7.62 3.62
CA SER A 35 8.51 6.89 3.13
C SER A 35 8.32 5.51 3.75
N LEU A 36 9.30 4.97 4.50
CA LEU A 36 9.16 3.69 5.20
C LEU A 36 8.05 3.71 6.26
N ASN A 37 7.91 4.81 6.99
CA ASN A 37 6.92 4.96 8.07
C ASN A 37 5.54 5.41 7.55
N GLN A 38 5.41 5.65 6.25
CA GLN A 38 4.15 6.04 5.64
C GLN A 38 3.23 4.82 5.50
N VAL A 39 1.96 5.01 5.87
CA VAL A 39 0.91 4.02 5.63
C VAL A 39 0.38 4.17 4.21
N THR A 40 0.28 3.05 3.50
CA THR A 40 -0.33 2.98 2.18
C THR A 40 -1.56 2.08 2.22
N VAL A 41 -2.67 2.61 1.72
CA VAL A 41 -3.90 1.86 1.41
C VAL A 41 -3.81 1.39 -0.04
N TYR A 42 -3.68 0.09 -0.25
CA TYR A 42 -3.76 -0.54 -1.56
C TYR A 42 -5.20 -0.96 -1.82
N VAL A 43 -5.81 -0.41 -2.86
CA VAL A 43 -7.19 -0.69 -3.25
C VAL A 43 -7.17 -1.62 -4.46
N LEU A 44 -7.55 -2.88 -4.27
CA LEU A 44 -7.68 -3.84 -5.36
C LEU A 44 -9.10 -3.74 -5.93
N ILE A 45 -9.19 -3.11 -7.10
CA ILE A 45 -10.40 -3.08 -7.91
C ILE A 45 -10.27 -4.18 -8.96
N GLY A 46 -11.31 -4.99 -9.12
CA GLY A 46 -11.36 -6.01 -10.18
C GLY A 46 -11.42 -5.39 -11.58
N PRO A 47 -11.68 -6.21 -12.61
CA PRO A 47 -12.11 -5.69 -13.91
C PRO A 47 -13.39 -4.84 -13.73
N GLU A 48 -13.63 -3.90 -14.64
CA GLU A 48 -14.76 -2.96 -14.57
C GLU A 48 -16.11 -3.68 -14.48
N ASN A 49 -16.27 -4.77 -15.24
CA ASN A 49 -17.47 -5.60 -15.24
C ASN A 49 -17.39 -6.76 -14.22
N GLY A 50 -16.51 -6.65 -13.22
CA GLY A 50 -16.27 -7.68 -12.22
C GLY A 50 -17.24 -7.59 -11.05
N ASN A 51 -17.81 -8.72 -10.65
CA ASN A 51 -18.73 -8.79 -9.49
C ASN A 51 -18.01 -9.00 -8.14
N LYS A 52 -16.68 -9.02 -8.14
CA LYS A 52 -15.90 -9.22 -6.90
C LYS A 52 -15.84 -7.90 -6.11
N PRO A 53 -16.02 -7.94 -4.78
CA PRO A 53 -15.94 -6.74 -3.96
C PRO A 53 -14.54 -6.12 -4.02
N VAL A 54 -14.50 -4.79 -3.86
CA VAL A 54 -13.25 -4.04 -3.71
C VAL A 54 -12.56 -4.47 -2.42
N ARG A 55 -11.26 -4.76 -2.49
CA ARG A 55 -10.45 -5.17 -1.33
C ARG A 55 -9.46 -4.08 -0.94
N PHE A 56 -9.30 -3.85 0.35
CA PHE A 56 -8.43 -2.82 0.92
C PHE A 56 -7.32 -3.46 1.75
N PHE A 57 -6.06 -3.19 1.41
CA PHE A 57 -4.90 -3.66 2.17
C PHE A 57 -4.13 -2.47 2.73
N ILE A 58 -3.93 -2.43 4.05
CA ILE A 58 -3.47 -1.22 4.75
C ILE A 58 -2.24 -1.55 5.58
N ALA A 59 -1.09 -1.04 5.15
CA ALA A 59 0.18 -1.35 5.81
C ALA A 59 1.17 -0.19 5.76
N GLU A 60 2.06 -0.14 6.75
CA GLU A 60 3.28 0.67 6.68
C GLU A 60 4.23 0.10 5.62
N ASN A 61 4.84 0.99 4.84
CA ASN A 61 5.73 0.58 3.76
C ASN A 61 6.95 -0.22 4.27
N ARG A 62 7.43 0.01 5.50
CA ARG A 62 8.53 -0.77 6.09
C ARG A 62 8.23 -2.27 6.13
N LEU A 63 6.97 -2.63 6.42
CA LEU A 63 6.55 -4.03 6.56
C LEU A 63 6.55 -4.75 5.21
N LEU A 64 6.36 -3.99 4.14
CA LEU A 64 6.31 -4.48 2.77
C LEU A 64 7.67 -4.43 2.06
N ALA A 65 8.62 -3.62 2.54
CA ALA A 65 9.89 -3.34 1.86
C ALA A 65 10.67 -4.62 1.51
N LYS A 66 10.66 -5.64 2.39
CA LYS A 66 11.34 -6.92 2.15
C LYS A 66 10.73 -7.76 1.01
N HIS A 67 9.48 -7.48 0.65
CA HIS A 67 8.77 -8.17 -0.43
C HIS A 67 8.89 -7.44 -1.78
N VAL A 68 9.55 -6.29 -1.82
CA VAL A 68 9.72 -5.48 -3.03
C VAL A 68 10.93 -5.98 -3.81
N HIS A 69 10.69 -6.53 -4.99
CA HIS A 69 11.73 -7.04 -5.88
C HIS A 69 12.03 -6.04 -7.00
N ARG A 70 13.31 -5.72 -7.19
CA ARG A 70 13.79 -4.83 -8.26
C ARG A 70 14.50 -5.64 -9.34
N PRO A 71 13.92 -5.79 -10.53
CA PRO A 71 14.62 -6.35 -11.69
C PRO A 71 15.92 -5.59 -11.98
N SER A 72 16.97 -6.28 -12.42
CA SER A 72 18.34 -5.75 -12.53
C SER A 72 18.44 -4.44 -13.33
N ARG A 73 17.68 -4.32 -14.44
CA ARG A 73 17.67 -3.14 -15.33
C ARG A 73 16.78 -1.99 -14.85
N TRP A 74 16.02 -2.16 -13.77
CA TRP A 74 15.08 -1.13 -13.30
C TRP A 74 15.75 -0.16 -12.33
N LYS A 75 15.65 1.14 -12.65
CA LYS A 75 16.23 2.24 -11.86
C LYS A 75 15.32 2.71 -10.72
N LYS A 76 14.06 3.03 -11.03
CA LYS A 76 13.11 3.67 -10.08
C LYS A 76 11.92 2.78 -9.68
N ASN A 77 11.60 1.79 -10.50
CA ASN A 77 10.43 0.94 -10.31
C ASN A 77 10.82 -0.38 -9.65
N ALA A 78 9.84 -1.08 -9.10
CA ALA A 78 9.96 -2.43 -8.55
C ALA A 78 8.61 -3.15 -8.66
N LEU A 79 8.62 -4.45 -8.38
CA LEU A 79 7.46 -5.32 -8.32
C LEU A 79 7.17 -5.70 -6.87
N MET A 80 5.89 -5.82 -6.53
CA MET A 80 5.45 -6.35 -5.24
C MET A 80 4.37 -7.40 -5.47
N PRO A 81 4.51 -8.62 -4.92
CA PRO A 81 3.48 -9.65 -5.03
C PRO A 81 2.29 -9.30 -4.12
N VAL A 82 1.07 -9.67 -4.55
CA VAL A 82 -0.15 -9.44 -3.76
C VAL A 82 -0.10 -10.16 -2.40
N LYS A 83 0.50 -11.35 -2.36
CA LYS A 83 0.76 -12.09 -1.10
C LYS A 83 1.48 -11.28 -0.02
N ALA A 84 2.24 -10.24 -0.40
CA ALA A 84 2.90 -9.36 0.57
C ALA A 84 1.91 -8.53 1.40
N VAL A 85 0.73 -8.21 0.83
CA VAL A 85 -0.27 -7.33 1.44
C VAL A 85 -1.48 -8.05 2.01
N GLU A 86 -1.71 -9.32 1.65
CA GLU A 86 -2.92 -10.09 2.01
C GLU A 86 -3.21 -10.11 3.51
N LYS A 87 -2.19 -10.31 4.35
CA LYS A 87 -2.34 -10.31 5.81
C LYS A 87 -2.69 -8.94 6.43
N TYR A 88 -2.76 -7.89 5.61
CA TYR A 88 -3.10 -6.52 6.02
C TYR A 88 -4.46 -6.09 5.46
N GLU A 89 -5.28 -7.04 4.99
CA GLU A 89 -6.63 -6.75 4.52
C GLU A 89 -7.51 -6.19 5.66
N GLY A 90 -8.24 -5.11 5.38
CA GLY A 90 -9.19 -4.51 6.32
C GLY A 90 -8.59 -3.86 7.57
N ARG A 91 -7.26 -3.68 7.63
CA ARG A 91 -6.56 -3.10 8.79
C ARG A 91 -6.68 -1.58 8.93
N TRP A 92 -7.92 -1.11 9.07
CA TRP A 92 -8.25 0.31 9.24
C TRP A 92 -7.71 0.90 10.55
N ASP A 93 -7.53 0.05 11.56
CA ASP A 93 -6.86 0.37 12.83
C ASP A 93 -5.46 0.95 12.63
N ALA A 94 -4.76 0.55 11.55
CA ALA A 94 -3.44 1.04 11.23
C ALA A 94 -3.41 2.53 10.85
N LEU A 95 -4.56 3.15 10.59
CA LEU A 95 -4.69 4.57 10.28
C LEU A 95 -4.86 5.44 11.53
N LEU A 96 -5.28 4.84 12.64
CA LEU A 96 -5.64 5.53 13.89
C LEU A 96 -4.50 5.57 14.91
N LYS A 97 -3.35 4.97 14.56
CA LYS A 97 -2.11 5.02 15.33
C LYS A 97 -1.27 6.24 15.01
#